data_AF-A0A7J3A6X3-F1
#
_entry.id   AF-A0A7J3A6X3-F1
#
_cell.length_a   1.000
_cell.length_b   1.000
_cell.length_c   1.000
_cell.angle_alpha   90.00
_cell.angle_beta   90.00
_cell.angle_gamma   90.00
#
_symmetry.space_group_name_H-M   'P 1'
#
loop_
_entity.id
_entity.type
_entity.pdbx_description
1 polymer ?
#
loop_
_entity_poly.entity_id
_entity_poly.type
_entity_poly.pdbx_seq_one_letter_code
_entity_poly.pdbx_strand_id
1 'polypeptide(L)'
;MPEDLVCDEFGRWRRVIKNRPKVLYEFISKSGERVVVDLASEQLYGGEEVLWWHSVERGVFKKRLERYWFITNLRVCRFDYEEGVIEAAPIKDLEVVVKDKRRSTSTQRIGVYTGKIADLLGVVGVGVSKSRSEIIGDVMFIREGRALVKFTGISDPDGIKRLVEVLKKDLKDVEVKALE
;
A
#
# COMPACT_ATOMS: atom_id res chain seq x y z
N MET A 1 -16.35 10.94 -22.30
CA MET A 1 -15.35 10.26 -21.45
C MET A 1 -15.94 8.94 -21.01
N PRO A 2 -15.19 7.83 -20.92
CA PRO A 2 -15.72 6.60 -20.35
C PRO A 2 -16.19 6.87 -18.91
N GLU A 3 -17.36 6.36 -18.53
CA GLU A 3 -18.04 6.60 -17.24
C GLU A 3 -17.26 6.05 -16.03
N ASP A 4 -16.15 5.35 -16.29
CA ASP A 4 -15.43 4.55 -15.30
C ASP A 4 -14.09 5.17 -14.90
N LEU A 5 -13.87 6.47 -15.18
CA LEU A 5 -12.64 7.17 -14.83
C LEU A 5 -12.89 8.23 -13.76
N VAL A 6 -12.07 8.19 -12.71
CA VAL A 6 -12.05 9.19 -11.64
C VAL A 6 -10.69 9.85 -11.56
N CYS A 7 -10.67 11.16 -11.28
CA CYS A 7 -9.45 11.92 -11.05
C CYS A 7 -9.20 11.97 -9.53
N ASP A 8 -8.00 11.65 -9.08
CA ASP A 8 -7.61 11.90 -7.69
C ASP A 8 -7.24 13.36 -7.44
N GLU A 9 -7.03 13.68 -6.17
CA GLU A 9 -6.61 14.99 -5.69
C GLU A 9 -5.26 15.47 -6.25
N PHE A 10 -4.46 14.58 -6.82
CA PHE A 10 -3.17 14.88 -7.46
C PHE A 10 -3.28 15.05 -8.99
N GLY A 11 -4.51 15.09 -9.53
CA GLY A 11 -4.77 15.25 -10.96
C GLY A 11 -4.50 13.98 -11.77
N ARG A 12 -4.38 12.81 -11.12
CA ARG A 12 -4.15 11.52 -11.78
C ARG A 12 -5.46 10.81 -12.02
N TRP A 13 -5.64 10.31 -13.23
CA TRP A 13 -6.85 9.62 -13.64
C TRP A 13 -6.68 8.12 -13.42
N ARG A 14 -7.68 7.44 -12.84
CA ARG A 14 -7.69 5.98 -12.69
C ARG A 14 -9.05 5.41 -13.04
N ARG A 15 -9.06 4.13 -13.42
CA ARG A 15 -10.31 3.39 -13.58
C ARG A 15 -10.91 3.05 -12.22
N VAL A 16 -12.23 3.11 -12.13
CA VAL A 16 -12.99 2.63 -10.98
C VAL A 16 -13.09 1.11 -11.05
N ILE A 17 -12.71 0.42 -9.97
CA ILE A 17 -12.88 -1.02 -9.83
C ILE A 17 -14.31 -1.26 -9.31
N LYS A 18 -15.26 -1.51 -10.24
CA LYS A 18 -16.70 -1.57 -9.96
C LYS A 18 -17.09 -2.67 -8.95
N ASN A 19 -16.51 -3.86 -9.08
CA ASN A 19 -16.83 -5.02 -8.24
C ASN A 19 -15.74 -5.26 -7.18
N ARG A 20 -15.40 -4.22 -6.44
CA ARG A 20 -14.41 -4.31 -5.38
C ARG A 20 -14.91 -5.25 -4.26
N PRO A 21 -14.14 -6.27 -3.85
CA PRO A 21 -14.48 -7.08 -2.69
C PRO A 21 -14.41 -6.22 -1.42
N LYS A 22 -15.36 -6.41 -0.51
CA LYS A 22 -15.22 -5.90 0.86
C LYS A 22 -14.41 -6.90 1.66
N VAL A 23 -13.30 -6.44 2.24
CA VAL A 23 -12.40 -7.28 3.04
C VAL A 23 -12.33 -6.68 4.42
N LEU A 24 -13.34 -6.96 5.25
CA LEU A 24 -13.54 -6.31 6.53
C LEU A 24 -12.75 -7.02 7.64
N TYR A 25 -12.01 -6.23 8.40
CA TYR A 25 -11.27 -6.71 9.56
C TYR A 25 -11.51 -5.80 10.76
N GLU A 26 -11.66 -6.39 11.94
CA GLU A 26 -11.69 -5.68 13.21
C GLU A 26 -10.31 -5.77 13.88
N PHE A 27 -9.77 -4.61 14.25
CA PHE A 27 -8.56 -4.46 15.04
C PHE A 27 -8.96 -4.04 16.46
N ILE A 28 -8.58 -4.83 17.45
CA ILE A 28 -8.96 -4.61 18.86
C ILE A 28 -7.69 -4.39 19.67
N SER A 29 -7.53 -3.20 20.22
CA SER A 29 -6.38 -2.89 21.08
C SER A 29 -6.50 -3.58 22.44
N LYS A 30 -5.39 -3.67 23.17
CA LYS A 30 -5.38 -4.18 24.55
C LYS A 30 -6.28 -3.38 25.51
N SER A 31 -6.50 -2.09 25.26
CA SER A 31 -7.42 -1.25 26.02
C SER A 31 -8.90 -1.49 25.64
N GLY A 32 -9.17 -2.30 24.62
CA GLY A 32 -10.51 -2.62 24.15
C GLY A 32 -11.05 -1.67 23.08
N GLU A 33 -10.24 -0.71 22.61
CA GLU A 33 -10.61 0.15 21.49
C GLU A 33 -10.68 -0.68 20.21
N ARG A 34 -11.66 -0.38 19.36
CA ARG A 34 -11.92 -1.17 18.15
C ARG A 34 -11.97 -0.28 16.93
N VAL A 35 -11.36 -0.76 15.85
CA VAL A 35 -11.44 -0.14 14.52
C VAL A 35 -11.79 -1.21 13.50
N VAL A 36 -12.82 -0.96 12.71
CA VAL A 36 -13.17 -1.78 11.55
C VAL A 36 -12.55 -1.15 10.32
N VAL A 37 -11.75 -1.94 9.60
CA VAL A 37 -11.02 -1.53 8.40
C VAL A 37 -11.49 -2.40 7.24
N ASP A 38 -11.92 -1.77 6.15
CA ASP A 38 -12.04 -2.47 4.86
C ASP A 38 -10.68 -2.45 4.17
N LEU A 39 -9.95 -3.56 4.25
CA LEU A 39 -8.58 -3.66 3.78
C LEU A 39 -8.44 -3.36 2.29
N ALA A 40 -9.47 -3.62 1.50
CA ALA A 40 -9.49 -3.40 0.05
C ALA A 40 -9.88 -1.96 -0.34
N SER A 41 -10.14 -1.05 0.62
CA SER A 41 -10.47 0.35 0.33
C SER A 41 -9.23 1.24 0.21
N GLU A 42 -9.27 2.27 -0.62
CA GLU A 42 -8.22 3.32 -0.62
C GLU A 42 -8.35 4.28 0.58
N GLN A 43 -9.52 4.33 1.21
CA GLN A 43 -9.79 5.21 2.33
C GLN A 43 -9.04 4.75 3.59
N LEU A 44 -8.44 5.69 4.32
CA LEU A 44 -7.83 5.44 5.62
C LEU A 44 -8.87 5.45 6.74
N TYR A 45 -8.71 4.55 7.70
CA TYR A 45 -9.61 4.41 8.85
C TYR A 45 -8.95 4.95 10.13
N GLY A 46 -9.72 5.28 11.16
CA GLY A 46 -9.22 6.02 12.33
C GLY A 46 -7.87 5.54 12.89
N GLY A 47 -6.88 6.44 12.91
CA GLY A 47 -5.51 6.16 13.37
C GLY A 47 -4.62 5.42 12.35
N GLU A 48 -5.13 5.14 11.14
CA GLU A 48 -4.38 4.56 10.04
C GLU A 48 -3.52 5.62 9.34
N GLU A 49 -2.23 5.33 9.18
CA GLU A 49 -1.26 6.21 8.52
C GLU A 49 -0.56 5.45 7.40
N VAL A 50 -0.46 6.03 6.21
CA VAL A 50 0.34 5.48 5.10
C VAL A 50 1.81 5.69 5.43
N LEU A 51 2.58 4.62 5.50
CA LEU A 51 4.00 4.65 5.84
C LEU A 51 4.89 4.50 4.62
N TRP A 52 4.37 3.84 3.59
CA TRP A 52 5.04 3.68 2.32
C TRP A 52 4.02 3.55 1.20
N TRP A 53 4.36 4.06 0.02
CA TRP A 53 3.56 3.87 -1.18
C TRP A 53 4.40 3.84 -2.46
N HIS A 54 3.81 3.27 -3.50
CA HIS A 54 4.36 3.26 -4.85
C HIS A 54 3.24 3.41 -5.88
N SER A 55 3.46 4.26 -6.88
CA SER A 55 2.53 4.46 -7.98
C SER A 55 3.21 4.19 -9.31
N VAL A 56 2.53 3.45 -10.18
CA VAL A 56 2.89 3.33 -11.59
C VAL A 56 1.94 4.19 -12.40
N GLU A 57 2.49 5.20 -13.08
CA GLU A 57 1.75 6.17 -13.87
C GLU A 57 2.12 6.05 -15.35
N ARG A 58 1.14 6.17 -16.25
CA ARG A 58 1.35 6.25 -17.70
C ARG A 58 0.96 7.62 -18.24
N GLY A 59 1.75 8.14 -19.17
CA GLY A 59 1.48 9.39 -19.89
C GLY A 59 2.12 10.63 -19.26
N VAL A 60 2.35 11.66 -20.09
CA VAL A 60 3.11 12.87 -19.72
C VAL A 60 2.19 14.04 -19.33
N PHE A 61 1.08 14.25 -20.05
CA PHE A 61 0.15 15.38 -19.84
C PHE A 61 -1.16 14.99 -19.15
N LYS A 62 -1.65 13.76 -19.36
CA LYS A 62 -2.78 13.16 -18.65
C LYS A 62 -2.29 11.91 -17.97
N LYS A 63 -1.74 12.09 -16.77
CA LYS A 63 -1.19 10.98 -16.00
C LYS A 63 -2.30 10.03 -15.60
N ARG A 64 -2.19 8.78 -16.05
CA ARG A 64 -3.08 7.70 -15.68
C ARG A 64 -2.40 6.85 -14.63
N LEU A 65 -3.02 6.71 -13.47
CA LEU A 65 -2.56 5.82 -12.41
C LEU A 65 -2.99 4.38 -12.77
N GLU A 66 -2.02 3.54 -13.09
CA GLU A 66 -2.25 2.15 -13.51
C GLU A 66 -2.22 1.21 -12.32
N ARG A 67 -1.24 1.42 -11.43
CA ARG A 67 -1.07 0.62 -10.22
C ARG A 67 -0.75 1.53 -9.05
N TYR A 68 -1.28 1.16 -7.89
CA TYR A 68 -1.02 1.86 -6.65
C TYR A 68 -0.87 0.85 -5.52
N TRP A 69 0.25 0.91 -4.82
CA TRP A 69 0.57 0.04 -3.71
C TRP A 69 0.82 0.90 -2.49
N PHE A 70 0.36 0.46 -1.33
CA PHE A 70 0.69 1.13 -0.09
C PHE A 70 0.79 0.16 1.07
N ILE A 71 1.53 0.60 2.08
CA ILE A 71 1.66 -0.03 3.39
C ILE A 71 1.27 1.03 4.40
N THR A 72 0.32 0.72 5.26
CA THR A 72 -0.04 1.52 6.42
C THR A 72 0.47 0.88 7.70
N ASN A 73 0.20 1.46 8.85
CA ASN A 73 0.40 0.79 10.14
C ASN A 73 -0.54 -0.41 10.38
N LEU A 74 -1.58 -0.62 9.56
CA LEU A 74 -2.56 -1.70 9.75
C LEU A 74 -2.54 -2.75 8.62
N ARG A 75 -2.27 -2.35 7.39
CA ARG A 75 -2.45 -3.22 6.21
C ARG A 75 -1.48 -2.94 5.08
N VAL A 76 -1.37 -3.93 4.21
CA VAL A 76 -0.76 -3.80 2.90
C VAL A 76 -1.86 -3.89 1.84
N CYS A 77 -1.79 -3.06 0.82
CA CYS A 77 -2.73 -3.11 -0.30
C CYS A 77 -2.05 -2.85 -1.64
N ARG A 78 -2.55 -3.53 -2.67
CA ARG A 78 -2.20 -3.33 -4.07
C ARG A 78 -3.47 -3.20 -4.90
N PHE A 79 -3.51 -2.11 -5.66
CA PHE A 79 -4.49 -1.86 -6.71
C PHE A 79 -3.81 -2.01 -8.07
N ASP A 80 -4.44 -2.78 -8.95
CA ASP A 80 -4.19 -2.77 -10.38
C ASP A 80 -5.48 -2.28 -11.07
N TYR A 81 -5.50 -0.99 -11.44
CA TYR A 81 -6.68 -0.36 -12.03
C TYR A 81 -6.89 -0.75 -13.49
N GLU A 82 -5.85 -1.25 -14.17
CA GLU A 82 -6.00 -1.76 -15.53
C GLU A 82 -6.67 -3.13 -15.52
N GLU A 83 -6.24 -4.02 -14.62
CA GLU A 83 -6.76 -5.38 -14.49
C GLU A 83 -8.01 -5.47 -13.60
N GLY A 84 -8.31 -4.42 -12.82
CA GLY A 84 -9.41 -4.40 -11.87
C GLY A 84 -9.15 -5.29 -10.64
N VAL A 85 -7.88 -5.51 -10.30
CA VAL A 85 -7.46 -6.43 -9.23
C VAL A 85 -7.14 -5.63 -7.96
N ILE A 86 -7.61 -6.15 -6.82
CA ILE A 86 -7.29 -5.61 -5.49
C ILE A 86 -6.80 -6.76 -4.63
N GLU A 87 -5.59 -6.61 -4.11
CA GLU A 87 -4.96 -7.54 -3.17
C GLU A 87 -4.72 -6.78 -1.86
N ALA A 88 -5.21 -7.30 -0.74
CA ALA A 88 -5.06 -6.65 0.55
C ALA A 88 -4.95 -7.66 1.69
N ALA A 89 -4.15 -7.33 2.71
CA ALA A 89 -4.00 -8.18 3.89
C ALA A 89 -3.63 -7.37 5.14
N PRO A 90 -4.04 -7.83 6.35
CA PRO A 90 -3.66 -7.17 7.59
C PRO A 90 -2.19 -7.45 7.88
N ILE A 91 -1.41 -6.44 8.29
CA ILE A 91 0.04 -6.59 8.46
C ILE A 91 0.44 -7.58 9.55
N LYS A 92 -0.37 -7.67 10.61
CA LYS A 92 -0.03 -8.40 11.84
C LYS A 92 0.44 -9.84 11.58
N ASP A 93 -0.20 -10.53 10.63
CA ASP A 93 0.02 -11.96 10.42
C ASP A 93 0.81 -12.29 9.13
N LEU A 94 1.48 -11.28 8.55
CA LEU A 94 2.21 -11.47 7.28
C LEU A 94 3.66 -11.87 7.49
N GLU A 95 4.07 -12.92 6.79
CA GLU A 95 5.47 -13.19 6.49
C GLU A 95 5.87 -12.41 5.23
N VAL A 96 7.05 -11.78 5.25
CA VAL A 96 7.57 -11.01 4.11
C VAL A 96 8.77 -11.69 3.50
N VAL A 97 8.65 -12.05 2.24
CA VAL A 97 9.69 -12.71 1.45
C VAL A 97 10.09 -11.81 0.30
N VAL A 98 11.39 -11.58 0.15
CA VAL A 98 11.95 -10.83 -0.98
C VAL A 98 12.49 -11.82 -2.03
N LYS A 99 12.12 -11.65 -3.29
CA LYS A 99 12.55 -12.46 -4.43
C LYS A 99 13.08 -11.58 -5.57
N ASP A 100 13.72 -12.23 -6.54
CA ASP A 100 14.09 -11.65 -7.84
C ASP A 100 14.91 -10.35 -7.76
N LYS A 101 15.81 -10.28 -6.77
CA LYS A 101 16.68 -9.12 -6.57
C LYS A 101 17.62 -8.95 -7.75
N ARG A 102 17.63 -7.75 -8.33
CA ARG A 102 18.57 -7.32 -9.36
C ARG A 102 19.06 -5.91 -9.07
N ARG A 103 20.29 -5.62 -9.44
CA ARG A 103 20.85 -4.27 -9.38
C ARG A 103 20.39 -3.52 -10.62
N SER A 104 19.75 -2.36 -10.46
CA SER A 104 19.27 -1.56 -11.58
C SER A 104 19.56 -0.07 -11.36
N THR A 105 19.69 0.65 -12.47
CA THR A 105 19.74 2.11 -12.51
C THR A 105 18.42 2.55 -13.13
N SER A 106 17.41 2.83 -12.32
CA SER A 106 16.05 3.15 -12.76
C SER A 106 15.49 4.31 -11.95
N THR A 107 14.76 5.21 -12.60
CA THR A 107 14.06 6.33 -11.94
C THR A 107 12.67 5.87 -11.52
N GLN A 108 12.50 5.49 -10.26
CA GLN A 108 11.19 5.22 -9.65
C GLN A 108 10.86 6.32 -8.62
N ARG A 109 9.58 6.69 -8.51
CA ARG A 109 9.11 7.63 -7.47
C ARG A 109 8.70 6.83 -6.23
N ILE A 110 9.30 7.17 -5.10
CA ILE A 110 9.07 6.55 -3.78
C ILE A 110 8.84 7.69 -2.79
N GLY A 111 7.88 7.53 -1.87
CA GLY A 111 7.59 8.50 -0.82
C GLY A 111 7.39 7.84 0.53
N VAL A 112 7.79 8.53 1.60
CA VAL A 112 7.55 8.17 3.01
C VAL A 112 6.73 9.31 3.62
N TYR A 113 5.68 8.99 4.38
CA TYR A 113 4.87 9.97 5.08
C TYR A 113 5.41 10.15 6.51
N THR A 114 5.57 11.39 6.97
CA THR A 114 5.88 11.69 8.37
C THR A 114 4.89 12.72 8.89
N GLY A 115 4.02 12.35 9.82
CA GLY A 115 3.28 13.29 10.66
C GLY A 115 1.76 13.25 10.51
N LYS A 116 1.11 12.95 11.64
CA LYS A 116 -0.32 13.10 11.93
C LYS A 116 -0.88 14.36 11.27
N ILE A 117 -1.77 14.13 10.30
CA ILE A 117 -2.56 15.11 9.56
C ILE A 117 -1.72 16.23 8.88
N ALA A 118 -1.54 16.15 7.56
CA ALA A 118 -1.43 17.36 6.72
C ALA A 118 -2.84 17.97 6.55
N ASP A 119 -3.48 18.17 7.70
CA ASP A 119 -4.86 18.57 8.02
C ASP A 119 -5.76 18.88 6.82
N LEU A 120 -6.60 17.91 6.40
CA LEU A 120 -7.83 18.13 5.62
C LEU A 120 -7.70 18.76 4.20
N LEU A 121 -6.55 19.29 3.77
CA LEU A 121 -6.49 20.40 2.78
C LEU A 121 -5.28 20.46 1.80
N GLY A 122 -4.60 19.38 1.44
CA GLY A 122 -3.66 19.39 0.30
C GLY A 122 -2.22 19.03 0.65
N VAL A 123 -1.90 17.76 0.44
CA VAL A 123 -0.65 17.11 0.83
C VAL A 123 0.48 17.42 -0.17
N VAL A 124 1.59 17.99 0.31
CA VAL A 124 2.90 17.92 -0.37
C VAL A 124 3.65 16.71 0.17
N GLY A 125 3.46 15.55 -0.47
CA GLY A 125 4.28 14.38 -0.21
C GLY A 125 5.68 14.60 -0.80
N VAL A 126 6.73 14.48 0.03
CA VAL A 126 8.11 14.57 -0.42
C VAL A 126 8.48 13.27 -1.14
N GLY A 127 8.22 13.22 -2.46
CA GLY A 127 8.69 12.14 -3.32
C GLY A 127 10.19 12.30 -3.56
N VAL A 128 11.01 11.39 -3.03
CA VAL A 128 12.45 11.40 -3.26
C VAL A 128 12.74 10.53 -4.49
N SER A 129 13.05 11.16 -5.61
CA SER A 129 13.64 10.52 -6.79
C SER A 129 15.16 10.70 -6.71
N LYS A 130 15.90 9.70 -6.23
CA LYS A 130 17.38 9.73 -6.24
C LYS A 130 17.93 8.60 -7.09
N SER A 131 18.56 8.95 -8.22
CA SER A 131 19.37 8.01 -9.00
C SER A 131 20.68 7.71 -8.27
N ARG A 132 20.70 6.67 -7.44
CA ARG A 132 21.91 5.91 -7.11
C ARG A 132 21.62 4.45 -7.40
N SER A 133 22.65 3.63 -7.57
CA SER A 133 22.47 2.20 -7.84
C SER A 133 21.53 1.58 -6.80
N GLU A 134 20.34 1.18 -7.23
CA GLU A 134 19.27 0.69 -6.37
C GLU A 134 19.07 -0.81 -6.61
N ILE A 135 18.89 -1.55 -5.51
CA ILE A 135 18.49 -2.96 -5.58
C ILE A 135 16.99 -2.96 -5.80
N ILE A 136 16.57 -3.54 -6.91
CA ILE A 136 15.17 -3.73 -7.26
C ILE A 136 14.83 -5.21 -7.05
N GLY A 137 13.68 -5.51 -6.44
CA GLY A 137 13.20 -6.89 -6.31
C GLY A 137 11.70 -6.95 -6.08
N ASP A 138 11.18 -8.17 -5.99
CA ASP A 138 9.78 -8.42 -5.70
C ASP A 138 9.60 -8.67 -4.20
N VAL A 139 8.55 -8.11 -3.61
CA VAL A 139 8.18 -8.32 -2.20
C VAL A 139 6.85 -9.07 -2.17
N MET A 140 6.85 -10.23 -1.54
CA MET A 140 5.67 -11.07 -1.37
C MET A 140 5.24 -11.07 0.09
N PHE A 141 3.95 -10.88 0.31
CA PHE A 141 3.30 -10.93 1.61
C PHE A 141 2.53 -12.24 1.71
N ILE A 142 2.93 -13.09 2.66
CA ILE A 142 2.46 -14.46 2.80
C ILE A 142 1.73 -14.62 4.12
N ARG A 143 0.61 -15.33 4.12
CA ARG A 143 -0.07 -15.79 5.32
C ARG A 143 -0.38 -17.27 5.15
N GLU A 144 -0.05 -18.09 6.14
CA GLU A 144 -0.36 -19.53 6.13
C GLU A 144 0.12 -20.24 4.85
N GLY A 145 1.34 -19.90 4.39
CA GLY A 145 1.95 -20.47 3.17
C GLY A 145 1.36 -19.97 1.85
N ARG A 146 0.37 -19.07 1.86
CA ARG A 146 -0.24 -18.49 0.65
C ARG A 146 0.22 -17.05 0.46
N ALA A 147 0.68 -16.71 -0.74
CA ALA A 147 0.98 -15.32 -1.10
C ALA A 147 -0.34 -14.56 -1.30
N LEU A 148 -0.58 -13.55 -0.46
CA LEU A 148 -1.81 -12.74 -0.49
C LEU A 148 -1.64 -11.46 -1.30
N VAL A 149 -0.46 -10.84 -1.24
CA VAL A 149 -0.14 -9.60 -1.95
C VAL A 149 1.25 -9.70 -2.54
N LYS A 150 1.42 -9.24 -3.79
CA LYS A 150 2.74 -9.17 -4.44
C LYS A 150 3.03 -7.75 -4.92
N PHE A 151 4.12 -7.18 -4.43
CA PHE A 151 4.70 -5.95 -4.96
C PHE A 151 5.84 -6.29 -5.91
N THR A 152 5.81 -5.78 -7.14
CA THR A 152 6.79 -6.15 -8.17
C THR A 152 7.74 -5.00 -8.48
N GLY A 153 9.02 -5.31 -8.69
CA GLY A 153 9.99 -4.28 -9.10
C GLY A 153 10.12 -3.12 -8.10
N ILE A 154 10.10 -3.44 -6.82
CA ILE A 154 10.30 -2.52 -5.70
C ILE A 154 11.76 -2.16 -5.56
N SER A 155 12.07 -0.87 -5.53
CA SER A 155 13.36 -0.37 -5.08
C SER A 155 13.48 -0.46 -3.55
N ASP A 156 14.63 -0.92 -3.08
CA ASP A 156 14.90 -1.29 -1.68
C ASP A 156 13.85 -2.25 -1.07
N PRO A 157 13.73 -3.48 -1.64
CA PRO A 157 12.76 -4.45 -1.14
C PRO A 157 13.09 -4.94 0.28
N ASP A 158 14.36 -4.86 0.70
CA ASP A 158 14.76 -5.18 2.08
C ASP A 158 14.30 -4.10 3.07
N GLY A 159 14.30 -2.83 2.66
CA GLY A 159 13.70 -1.73 3.43
C GLY A 159 12.22 -1.98 3.71
N ILE A 160 11.46 -2.42 2.70
CA ILE A 160 10.04 -2.78 2.86
C ILE A 160 9.86 -3.92 3.85
N LYS A 161 10.68 -4.97 3.73
CA LYS A 161 10.64 -6.09 4.68
C LYS A 161 10.85 -5.62 6.12
N ARG A 162 11.87 -4.78 6.36
CA ARG A 162 12.16 -4.23 7.69
C ARG A 162 11.03 -3.33 8.22
N LEU A 163 10.45 -2.51 7.36
CA LEU A 163 9.29 -1.67 7.71
C LEU A 163 8.16 -2.54 8.26
N VAL A 164 7.78 -3.58 7.53
CA VAL A 164 6.68 -4.46 7.92
C VAL A 164 7.02 -5.22 9.21
N GLU A 165 8.25 -5.68 9.38
CA GLU A 165 8.70 -6.33 10.62
C GLU A 165 8.63 -5.40 11.84
N VAL A 166 8.88 -4.10 11.68
CA VAL A 166 8.72 -3.10 12.74
C VAL A 166 7.23 -2.92 13.07
N LEU A 167 6.38 -2.74 12.06
CA LEU A 167 4.94 -2.53 12.26
C LEU A 167 4.25 -3.72 12.93
N LYS A 168 4.69 -4.94 12.63
CA LYS A 168 4.21 -6.14 13.32
C LYS A 168 4.50 -6.12 14.82
N LYS A 169 5.60 -5.50 15.26
CA LYS A 169 5.94 -5.37 16.68
C LYS A 169 4.99 -4.42 17.39
N ASP A 170 4.63 -3.31 16.72
CA ASP A 170 3.69 -2.34 17.27
C ASP A 170 2.27 -2.93 17.41
N LEU A 171 1.91 -3.87 16.54
CA LEU A 171 0.63 -4.59 16.59
C LEU A 171 0.63 -5.84 17.48
N LYS A 172 1.69 -6.11 18.24
CA LYS A 172 1.82 -7.36 19.03
C LYS A 172 0.60 -7.60 19.94
N ASP A 173 0.14 -6.55 20.61
CA ASP A 173 -0.96 -6.59 21.57
C ASP A 173 -2.35 -6.27 20.96
N VAL A 174 -2.44 -6.16 19.62
CA VAL A 174 -3.70 -5.84 18.91
C VAL A 174 -4.33 -7.11 18.34
N GLU A 175 -5.47 -7.54 18.81
CA GLU A 175 -6.18 -8.68 18.20
C GLU A 175 -6.73 -8.29 16.81
N VAL A 176 -6.62 -9.17 15.83
CA VAL A 176 -7.08 -8.94 14.45
C VAL A 176 -8.02 -10.05 14.04
N LYS A 177 -9.26 -9.70 13.67
CA LYS A 177 -10.33 -10.63 13.30
C LYS A 177 -10.88 -10.29 11.92
N ALA A 178 -11.03 -11.30 11.07
CA ALA A 178 -11.81 -11.14 9.85
C ALA A 178 -13.30 -11.06 10.22
N LEU A 179 -14.03 -10.18 9.57
CA LEU A 179 -15.48 -10.09 9.66
C LEU A 179 -16.07 -10.74 8.40
N GLU A 180 -16.93 -11.74 8.59
CA GLU A 180 -17.67 -12.43 7.51
C GLU A 180 -18.78 -11.55 6.93
#